data_AF-A0A2V2EKN5-F1
#
_entry.id   AF-A0A2V2EKN5-F1
#
_cell.length_a   1.000
_cell.length_b   1.000
_cell.length_c   1.000
_cell.angle_alpha   90.00
_cell.angle_beta   90.00
_cell.angle_gamma   90.00
#
_symmetry.space_group_name_H-M   'P 1'
#
loop_
_entity.id
_entity.type
_entity.pdbx_description
1 polymer ?
#
loop_
_entity_poly.entity_id
_entity_poly.type
_entity_poly.pdbx_seq_one_letter_code
_entity_poly.pdbx_strand_id
1 'polypeptide(L)'
;MKHVENYRRCAGCRYYKAFYTRGACAFFRERLGYCEKNEKAVGAKESCGLHKYRQQQNKTVTLEYLQQGIKDVKEIELILGDCDV
;
A
#
# COMPACT_ATOMS: atom_id res chain seq x y z
N MET A 1 -11.68 2.07 33.01
CA MET A 1 -11.02 2.64 31.81
C MET A 1 -11.81 2.22 30.59
N LYS A 2 -12.40 3.15 29.83
CA LYS A 2 -13.23 2.81 28.66
C LYS A 2 -12.31 2.28 27.54
N HIS A 3 -12.46 1.02 27.16
CA HIS A 3 -11.79 0.47 25.98
C HIS A 3 -12.26 1.26 24.77
N VAL A 4 -11.37 2.10 24.23
CA VAL A 4 -11.68 2.89 23.03
C VAL A 4 -11.89 1.89 21.89
N GLU A 5 -13.08 1.89 21.30
CA GLU A 5 -13.46 1.15 20.09
C GLU A 5 -12.64 1.66 18.88
N ASN A 6 -11.33 1.40 18.90
CA ASN A 6 -10.34 2.02 18.02
C ASN A 6 -10.08 1.21 16.74
N TYR A 7 -10.80 0.11 16.52
CA TYR A 7 -10.44 -0.88 15.50
C TYR A 7 -10.94 -0.56 14.08
N ARG A 8 -11.78 0.47 13.90
CA ARG A 8 -12.46 0.75 12.62
C ARG A 8 -12.19 2.14 12.05
N ARG A 9 -10.93 2.55 12.03
CA ARG A 9 -10.52 3.85 11.48
C ARG A 9 -10.66 3.90 9.95
N CYS A 10 -11.05 5.04 9.42
CA CYS A 10 -11.15 5.30 7.99
C CYS A 10 -9.85 4.96 7.25
N ALA A 11 -8.68 5.24 7.82
CA ALA A 11 -7.39 4.88 7.22
C ALA A 11 -7.24 3.40 6.84
N GLY A 12 -7.88 2.48 7.57
CA GLY A 12 -7.87 1.03 7.31
C GLY A 12 -9.04 0.53 6.47
N CYS A 13 -9.99 1.41 6.13
CA CYS A 13 -11.17 1.07 5.38
C CYS A 13 -10.88 0.97 3.87
N ARG A 14 -11.54 0.04 3.18
CA ARG A 14 -11.46 -0.11 1.71
C ARG A 14 -12.07 1.06 0.94
N TYR A 15 -12.99 1.80 1.56
CA TYR A 15 -13.71 2.92 0.94
C TYR A 15 -13.04 4.28 1.20
N TYR A 16 -11.93 4.31 1.92
CA TYR A 16 -11.20 5.54 2.21
C TYR A 16 -10.12 5.79 1.16
N LYS A 17 -10.22 6.94 0.49
CA LYS A 17 -9.25 7.47 -0.46
C LYS A 17 -8.53 8.65 0.18
N ALA A 18 -7.26 8.47 0.53
CA ALA A 18 -6.47 9.58 1.07
C ALA A 18 -6.26 10.66 0.00
N PHE A 19 -6.33 11.92 0.37
CA PHE A 19 -5.86 13.00 -0.50
C PHE A 19 -4.34 13.09 -0.43
N TYR A 20 -3.73 13.52 -1.53
CA TYR A 20 -2.30 13.72 -1.64
C TYR A 20 -2.03 15.07 -2.29
N THR A 21 -1.02 15.77 -1.78
CA THR A 21 -0.55 17.03 -2.33
C THR A 21 0.79 16.79 -3.01
N ARG A 22 0.95 17.30 -4.24
CA ARG A 22 2.22 17.21 -4.97
C ARG A 22 3.22 18.19 -4.37
N GLY A 23 4.36 17.69 -3.92
CA GLY A 23 5.49 18.52 -3.50
C GLY A 23 6.64 18.48 -4.50
N ALA A 24 7.78 19.07 -4.10
CA ALA A 24 8.94 19.24 -4.97
C ALA A 24 9.56 17.90 -5.44
N CYS A 25 9.58 16.88 -4.58
CA CYS A 25 10.22 15.59 -4.88
C CYS A 25 9.32 14.37 -4.60
N ALA A 26 8.13 14.57 -4.03
CA ALA A 26 7.24 13.49 -3.60
C ALA A 26 5.78 13.93 -3.49
N PHE A 27 4.88 12.96 -3.36
CA PHE A 27 3.48 13.19 -2.97
C PHE A 27 3.33 13.05 -1.46
N PHE A 28 2.81 14.10 -0.82
CA PHE A 28 2.57 14.12 0.62
C PHE A 28 1.14 13.73 0.93
N ARG A 29 0.97 12.77 1.84
CA ARG A 29 -0.36 12.31 2.25
C ARG A 29 -1.01 13.31 3.20
N GLU A 30 -2.23 13.73 2.89
CA GLU A 30 -3.00 14.66 3.70
C GLU A 30 -3.66 13.98 4.91
N ARG A 31 -4.06 14.82 5.89
CA ARG A 31 -4.82 14.37 7.08
C ARG A 31 -6.26 13.94 6.75
N LEU A 32 -6.79 14.48 5.65
CA LEU A 32 -8.13 14.22 5.15
C LEU A 32 -8.10 13.25 3.97
N GLY A 33 -9.24 12.64 3.72
CA GLY A 33 -9.50 11.86 2.53
C GLY A 33 -10.99 11.82 2.22
N TYR A 34 -11.34 11.16 1.14
CA TYR A 34 -12.72 10.95 0.72
C TYR A 34 -13.21 9.56 1.16
N CYS A 35 -14.42 9.51 1.72
CA CYS A 35 -15.13 8.26 1.98
C CYS A 35 -16.12 8.01 0.84
N GLU A 36 -15.86 7.00 0.01
CA GLU A 36 -16.76 6.65 -1.12
C GLU A 36 -18.15 6.21 -0.68
N LYS A 37 -18.31 5.69 0.55
CA LYS A 37 -19.62 5.19 1.03
C LYS A 37 -20.53 6.26 1.61
N ASN A 38 -19.97 7.32 2.15
CA ASN A 38 -20.74 8.44 2.69
C ASN A 38 -20.62 9.70 1.81
N GLU A 39 -19.91 9.58 0.68
CA GLU A 39 -19.67 10.63 -0.31
C GLU A 39 -19.22 11.97 0.29
N LYS A 40 -18.32 11.90 1.28
CA LYS A 40 -17.84 13.09 2.01
C LYS A 40 -16.37 13.00 2.38
N ALA A 41 -15.78 14.16 2.66
CA ALA A 41 -14.46 14.25 3.26
C ALA A 41 -14.50 13.76 4.72
N VAL A 42 -13.51 12.96 5.11
CA VAL A 42 -13.34 12.41 6.46
C VAL A 42 -11.86 12.41 6.86
N GLY A 43 -11.57 12.55 8.14
CA GLY A 43 -10.24 12.37 8.70
C GLY A 43 -9.80 10.90 8.74
N ALA A 44 -8.50 10.67 8.61
CA ALA A 44 -7.92 9.32 8.64
C ALA A 44 -8.20 8.54 9.95
N LYS A 45 -8.38 9.26 11.07
CA LYS A 45 -8.64 8.68 12.41
C LYS A 45 -10.14 8.56 12.74
N GLU A 46 -11.03 9.10 11.91
CA GLU A 46 -12.47 8.94 12.09
C GLU A 46 -12.91 7.50 11.83
N SER A 47 -14.16 7.19 12.16
CA SER A 47 -14.77 5.89 11.92
C SER A 47 -16.24 6.05 11.52
N CYS A 48 -16.83 5.02 10.92
CA CYS A 48 -18.25 4.96 10.65
C CYS A 48 -18.76 3.52 10.72
N GLY A 49 -20.08 3.34 10.85
CA GLY A 49 -20.71 2.02 10.90
C GLY A 49 -20.54 1.17 9.63
N LEU A 50 -20.20 1.80 8.50
CA LEU A 50 -20.02 1.14 7.19
C LEU A 50 -18.57 0.67 6.93
N HIS A 51 -17.73 0.67 7.96
CA HIS A 51 -16.33 0.27 7.83
C HIS A 51 -16.19 -1.18 7.31
N LYS A 52 -15.40 -1.35 6.24
CA LYS A 52 -14.93 -2.66 5.78
C LYS A 52 -13.43 -2.63 5.61
N TYR A 53 -12.74 -3.65 6.13
CA TYR A 53 -11.29 -3.78 6.00
C TYR A 53 -10.87 -3.84 4.53
N ARG A 54 -9.70 -3.28 4.22
CA ARG A 54 -9.04 -3.51 2.93
C ARG A 54 -8.74 -5.00 2.78
N GLN A 55 -9.14 -5.56 1.65
CA GLN A 55 -8.69 -6.90 1.29
C GLN A 55 -7.18 -6.86 1.10
N GLN A 56 -6.46 -7.79 1.74
CA GLN A 56 -5.07 -8.02 1.38
C GLN A 56 -5.04 -8.48 -0.06
N GLN A 57 -4.37 -7.72 -0.92
CA GLN A 57 -4.01 -8.20 -2.23
C GLN A 57 -2.90 -9.23 -2.01
N ASN A 58 -3.23 -10.52 -2.14
CA ASN A 58 -2.20 -11.53 -2.34
C ASN A 58 -1.50 -11.15 -3.63
N LYS A 59 -0.28 -10.62 -3.52
CA LYS A 59 0.61 -10.48 -4.67
C LYS A 59 1.04 -11.89 -5.02
N THR A 60 0.25 -12.57 -5.83
CA THR A 60 0.62 -13.86 -6.40
C THR A 60 1.75 -13.56 -7.38
N VAL A 61 2.99 -13.66 -6.91
CA VAL A 61 4.13 -13.69 -7.82
C VAL A 61 4.02 -15.01 -8.55
N THR A 62 3.75 -14.95 -9.85
CA THR A 62 3.62 -16.17 -10.63
C THR A 62 5.01 -16.83 -10.74
N LEU A 63 5.03 -18.15 -10.83
CA LEU A 63 6.26 -18.94 -10.83
C LEU A 63 7.21 -18.49 -11.95
N GLU A 64 6.66 -17.99 -13.07
CA GLU A 64 7.43 -17.49 -14.20
C GLU A 64 8.30 -16.28 -13.82
N TYR A 65 7.79 -15.34 -13.02
CA TYR A 65 8.57 -14.17 -12.58
C TYR A 65 9.70 -14.56 -11.63
N LEU A 66 9.49 -15.57 -10.78
CA LEU A 66 10.55 -16.09 -9.91
C LEU A 66 11.64 -16.80 -10.74
N GLN A 67 11.24 -17.60 -11.73
CA GLN A 67 12.17 -18.24 -12.64
C GLN A 67 12.97 -17.23 -13.46
N GLN A 68 12.33 -16.15 -13.91
CA GLN A 68 13.02 -15.08 -14.62
C GLN A 68 14.04 -14.39 -13.71
N GLY A 69 13.65 -14.03 -12.47
CA GLY A 69 14.58 -13.43 -11.52
C GLY A 69 15.79 -14.33 -11.21
N ILE A 70 15.61 -15.65 -11.14
CA ILE A 70 16.74 -16.60 -10.97
C ILE A 70 17.67 -16.57 -12.20
N LYS A 71 17.13 -16.47 -13.42
CA LYS A 71 17.95 -16.34 -14.63
C LYS A 71 18.75 -15.04 -14.63
N ASP A 72 18.08 -13.93 -14.31
CA ASP A 72 18.70 -12.60 -14.29
C ASP A 72 19.86 -12.55 -13.27
N VAL A 73 19.69 -13.15 -12.09
CA VAL A 73 20.75 -13.22 -11.08
C VAL A 73 21.94 -14.05 -11.57
N LYS A 74 21.71 -15.20 -12.22
CA LYS A 74 22.79 -16.02 -12.78
C LYS A 74 23.55 -15.30 -13.90
N GLU A 75 22.84 -14.53 -14.73
CA GLU A 75 23.46 -13.75 -15.79
C GLU A 75 24.37 -12.65 -15.22
N ILE A 76 23.91 -11.98 -14.15
CA ILE A 76 24.73 -10.99 -13.43
C ILE A 76 25.96 -11.65 -12.79
N GLU A 77 25.81 -12.83 -12.17
CA GLU A 77 26.94 -13.58 -11.61
C GLU A 77 27.98 -13.95 -12.67
N LEU A 78 27.56 -14.33 -13.88
CA LEU A 78 28.47 -14.59 -14.99
C LEU A 78 29.23 -13.33 -15.43
N ILE A 79 28.52 -12.23 -15.65
CA ILE A 79 29.13 -10.95 -16.04
C ILE A 79 30.15 -10.48 -15.00
N LEU A 80 29.85 -10.65 -13.71
CA LEU A 80 30.73 -10.25 -12.62
C LEU A 80 31.88 -11.24 -12.39
N GLY A 81 31.66 -12.54 -12.56
CA GLY A 81 32.69 -13.57 -12.45
C GLY A 81 33.73 -13.50 -13.59
N ASP A 82 33.30 -13.08 -14.78
CA ASP A 82 34.21 -12.80 -15.90
C ASP A 82 35.05 -11.51 -15.71
N CYS A 83 34.81 -10.75 -14.63
CA CYS A 83 35.56 -9.54 -14.28
C CYS A 83 36.69 -9.76 -13.27
N ASP A 84 36.87 -10.98 -12.75
CA ASP A 84 38.00 -11.36 -11.90
C ASP A 84 39.21 -11.79 -12.77
N VAL A 85 40.01 -10.81 -13.21
CA VAL A 85 41.36 -10.97 -13.79
C VAL A 85 42.42 -11.03 -12.70
#